data_AF-A0A1Y4RX18-F1
#
_entry.id   AF-A0A1Y4RX18-F1
#
_cell.length_a   1.000
_cell.length_b   1.000
_cell.length_c   1.000
_cell.angle_alpha   90.00
_cell.angle_beta   90.00
_cell.angle_gamma   90.00
#
_symmetry.space_group_name_H-M   'P 1'
#
loop_
_entity.id
_entity.type
_entity.pdbx_description
1 polymer ?
#
loop_
_entity_poly.entity_id
_entity_poly.type
_entity_poly.pdbx_seq_one_letter_code
_entity_poly.pdbx_strand_id
1 'polypeptide(L)'
;MSKKKLTARETMLYILAGVLVGLGVIGAAGLMATRNNDPRVGSTPAADDAQVLVEDDLVRISYKGSGTMEGVAGTAYVYFEVENLSDQAYTVYPMNSSVNDTVVLLTSGVPASVVPGKTYTYPWSVYYQGVGIQEYADLESLETEFQLMAEDGAVLETVGPFAVEFTQQQ
;
A
#
# COMPACT_ATOMS: atom_id res chain seq x y z
N MET A 1 30.56 -20.24 -41.40
CA MET A 1 29.21 -19.84 -40.94
C MET A 1 29.31 -19.33 -39.51
N SER A 2 29.37 -18.00 -39.34
CA SER A 2 29.53 -17.34 -38.03
C SER A 2 28.18 -16.77 -37.62
N LYS A 3 27.62 -17.22 -36.50
CA LYS A 3 26.42 -16.63 -35.89
C LYS A 3 26.87 -15.66 -34.80
N LYS A 4 26.92 -14.36 -35.13
CA LYS A 4 27.05 -13.28 -34.15
C LYS A 4 25.81 -13.28 -33.26
N LYS A 5 25.98 -13.46 -31.95
CA LYS A 5 24.94 -13.18 -30.96
C LYS A 5 24.86 -11.66 -30.80
N LEU A 6 23.72 -11.07 -31.16
CA LEU A 6 23.46 -9.64 -30.96
C LEU A 6 23.40 -9.33 -29.46
N THR A 7 24.13 -8.29 -29.07
CA THR A 7 24.17 -7.72 -27.73
C THR A 7 22.99 -6.79 -27.50
N ALA A 8 22.61 -6.63 -26.23
CA ALA A 8 21.39 -5.98 -25.71
C ALA A 8 21.29 -4.46 -25.97
N ARG A 9 21.33 -4.02 -27.24
CA ARG A 9 21.39 -2.59 -27.58
C ARG A 9 20.39 -2.12 -28.66
N GLU A 10 19.32 -2.87 -28.93
CA GLU A 10 18.39 -2.52 -30.04
C GLU A 10 16.89 -2.79 -29.74
N THR A 11 16.39 -2.45 -28.56
CA THR A 11 14.92 -2.35 -28.39
C THR A 11 14.54 -1.21 -27.45
N MET A 12 14.62 0.02 -27.95
CA MET A 12 13.91 1.16 -27.36
C MET A 12 13.38 2.02 -28.50
N LEU A 13 12.18 1.65 -28.96
CA LEU A 13 11.44 2.41 -29.95
C LEU A 13 10.78 3.59 -29.23
N TYR A 14 11.15 4.79 -29.64
CA TYR A 14 10.54 6.05 -29.23
C TYR A 14 9.14 6.17 -29.83
N ILE A 15 8.12 6.41 -29.00
CA ILE A 15 6.88 7.06 -29.45
C ILE A 15 6.68 8.28 -28.56
N LEU A 16 7.25 9.41 -28.99
CA LEU A 16 6.87 10.74 -28.53
C LEU A 16 6.25 11.45 -29.74
N ALA A 17 4.93 11.30 -29.90
CA ALA A 17 4.15 12.14 -30.81
C ALA A 17 3.56 13.27 -29.97
N GLY A 18 4.11 14.47 -30.15
CA GLY A 18 3.56 15.68 -29.57
C GLY A 18 2.26 16.10 -30.26
N VAL A 19 1.37 16.73 -29.50
CA VAL A 19 0.50 17.78 -30.01
C VAL A 19 0.47 18.90 -28.96
N LEU A 20 0.95 20.06 -29.38
CA LEU A 20 0.86 21.34 -28.70
C LEU A 20 -0.46 22.04 -29.06
N VAL A 21 -0.90 22.87 -28.12
CA VAL A 21 -1.83 24.02 -28.22
C VAL A 21 -3.33 23.76 -28.03
N GLY A 22 -3.85 24.38 -26.97
CA GLY A 22 -5.26 24.70 -26.79
C GLY A 22 -5.55 25.35 -25.43
N LEU A 23 -5.20 26.63 -25.26
CA LEU A 23 -5.78 27.48 -24.21
C LEU A 23 -7.29 27.58 -24.42
N GLY A 24 -8.10 27.20 -23.42
CA GLY A 24 -9.56 27.21 -23.49
C GLY A 24 -10.20 27.33 -22.10
N VAL A 25 -10.61 28.55 -21.80
CA VAL A 25 -11.39 29.08 -20.68
C VAL A 25 -12.68 28.28 -20.36
N ILE A 26 -12.94 28.05 -19.06
CA ILE A 26 -14.23 27.98 -18.30
C ILE A 26 -15.42 27.25 -18.95
N GLY A 27 -16.00 26.26 -18.24
CA GLY A 27 -17.39 25.84 -18.46
C GLY A 27 -17.78 24.51 -17.83
N ALA A 28 -18.93 24.49 -17.14
CA ALA A 28 -19.47 23.41 -16.33
C ALA A 28 -19.86 22.11 -17.07
N ALA A 29 -20.06 21.07 -16.26
CA ALA A 29 -20.90 19.88 -16.46
C ALA A 29 -20.36 18.72 -17.33
N GLY A 30 -20.03 17.62 -16.63
CA GLY A 30 -20.46 16.26 -16.96
C GLY A 30 -20.11 15.69 -18.33
N LEU A 31 -19.04 14.88 -18.38
CA LEU A 31 -18.92 13.83 -19.39
C LEU A 31 -18.35 12.57 -18.74
N MET A 32 -19.23 11.58 -18.50
CA MET A 32 -18.83 10.22 -18.14
C MET A 32 -18.00 9.62 -19.27
N ALA A 33 -16.80 9.14 -18.94
CA ALA A 33 -16.03 8.25 -19.79
C ALA A 33 -15.72 6.98 -18.99
N THR A 34 -16.58 5.98 -19.14
CA THR A 34 -16.33 4.61 -18.71
C THR A 34 -15.09 4.10 -19.45
N ARG A 35 -14.00 3.84 -18.73
CA ARG A 35 -12.88 3.04 -19.24
C ARG A 35 -12.70 1.84 -18.32
N ASN A 36 -13.26 0.72 -18.75
CA ASN A 36 -12.95 -0.60 -18.22
C ASN A 36 -11.46 -0.89 -18.43
N ASN A 37 -10.73 -1.05 -17.35
CA ASN A 37 -9.44 -1.74 -17.31
C ASN A 37 -9.49 -2.73 -16.14
N ASP A 38 -9.78 -3.99 -16.44
CA ASP A 38 -9.55 -5.11 -15.54
C ASP A 38 -8.18 -5.72 -15.86
N PRO A 39 -7.26 -5.66 -14.90
CA PRO A 39 -6.52 -6.85 -14.52
C PRO A 39 -6.63 -7.05 -13.00
N ARG A 40 -7.34 -8.11 -12.59
CA ARG A 40 -7.48 -8.60 -11.22
C ARG A 40 -6.15 -8.67 -10.46
N VAL A 41 -5.82 -7.57 -9.81
CA VAL A 41 -5.04 -7.45 -8.59
C VAL A 41 -5.75 -6.34 -7.83
N GLY A 42 -6.16 -6.62 -6.59
CA GLY A 42 -6.92 -5.69 -5.74
C GLY A 42 -6.38 -4.27 -5.88
N SER A 43 -7.27 -3.37 -6.29
CA SER A 43 -6.90 -2.01 -6.65
C SER A 43 -6.23 -1.33 -5.47
N THR A 44 -4.95 -0.97 -5.62
CA THR A 44 -4.29 -0.04 -4.70
C THR A 44 -5.12 1.24 -4.70
N PRO A 45 -5.63 1.72 -3.54
CA PRO A 45 -6.40 2.96 -3.48
C PRO A 45 -5.60 4.12 -4.06
N ALA A 46 -6.28 5.02 -4.78
CA ALA A 46 -5.66 6.21 -5.37
C ALA A 46 -5.01 7.08 -4.28
N ALA A 47 -3.85 7.67 -4.58
CA ALA A 47 -2.98 8.30 -3.60
C ALA A 47 -3.53 9.58 -2.94
N ASP A 48 -4.64 10.15 -3.41
CA ASP A 48 -5.12 11.48 -3.03
C ASP A 48 -5.85 11.57 -1.67
N ASP A 49 -6.16 10.44 -0.99
CA ASP A 49 -6.88 10.40 0.31
C ASP A 49 -6.11 9.72 1.47
N ALA A 50 -4.77 9.70 1.42
CA ALA A 50 -3.97 9.02 2.45
C ALA A 50 -3.99 9.74 3.81
N GLN A 51 -4.37 9.04 4.88
CA GLN A 51 -4.22 9.54 6.25
C GLN A 51 -2.78 9.31 6.73
N VAL A 52 -2.02 10.38 6.95
CA VAL A 52 -0.69 10.28 7.58
C VAL A 52 -0.86 9.92 9.06
N LEU A 53 -0.24 8.83 9.49
CA LEU A 53 -0.25 8.36 10.88
C LEU A 53 0.92 8.92 11.68
N VAL A 54 2.11 8.93 11.06
CA VAL A 54 3.35 9.46 11.63
C VAL A 54 4.26 9.97 10.52
N GLU A 55 5.02 11.02 10.81
CA GLU A 55 6.14 11.53 10.03
C GLU A 55 7.19 12.09 11.00
N ASP A 56 8.39 11.53 10.96
CA ASP A 56 9.56 11.96 11.74
C ASP A 56 10.84 11.88 10.88
N ASP A 57 12.01 11.95 11.52
CA ASP A 57 13.31 11.92 10.83
C ASP A 57 13.64 10.53 10.22
N LEU A 58 12.99 9.46 10.66
CA LEU A 58 13.22 8.09 10.18
C LEU A 58 12.19 7.66 9.15
N VAL A 59 10.91 7.94 9.38
CA VAL A 59 9.82 7.33 8.63
C VAL A 59 8.61 8.23 8.47
N ARG A 60 7.90 8.03 7.35
CA ARG A 60 6.50 8.45 7.20
C ARG A 60 5.64 7.23 6.94
N ILE A 61 4.60 7.03 7.76
CA ILE A 61 3.62 5.96 7.59
C ILE A 61 2.24 6.58 7.33
N SER A 62 1.60 6.16 6.24
CA SER A 62 0.25 6.60 5.89
C SER A 62 -0.68 5.41 5.69
N TYR A 63 -1.90 5.51 6.20
CA TYR A 63 -2.98 4.57 5.89
C TYR A 63 -3.62 4.94 4.56
N LYS A 64 -3.75 3.94 3.68
CA LYS A 64 -4.30 4.10 2.32
C LYS A 64 -5.67 3.47 2.15
N GLY A 65 -6.20 2.80 3.17
CA GLY A 65 -7.49 2.12 3.12
C GLY A 65 -7.40 0.61 3.29
N SER A 66 -8.55 -0.05 3.22
CA SER A 66 -8.71 -1.49 3.37
C SER A 66 -9.77 -2.06 2.43
N GLY A 67 -9.84 -3.39 2.33
CA GLY A 67 -10.89 -4.06 1.56
C GLY A 67 -10.85 -5.58 1.69
N THR A 68 -11.77 -6.23 0.96
CA THR A 68 -11.97 -7.68 0.99
C THR A 68 -11.03 -8.41 0.04
N MET A 69 -10.40 -9.50 0.50
CA MET A 69 -9.56 -10.33 -0.36
C MET A 69 -10.40 -11.27 -1.24
N GLU A 70 -10.49 -10.98 -2.54
CA GLU A 70 -11.15 -11.87 -3.49
C GLU A 70 -10.49 -13.26 -3.47
N GLY A 71 -11.31 -14.31 -3.38
CA GLY A 71 -10.85 -15.69 -3.37
C GLY A 71 -10.33 -16.20 -2.02
N VAL A 72 -10.27 -15.36 -0.98
CA VAL A 72 -9.89 -15.78 0.39
C VAL A 72 -10.96 -15.32 1.37
N ALA A 73 -11.93 -16.20 1.63
CA ALA A 73 -13.02 -15.92 2.56
C ALA A 73 -12.50 -15.58 3.96
N GLY A 74 -13.12 -14.59 4.60
CA GLY A 74 -12.80 -14.19 5.97
C GLY A 74 -11.49 -13.41 6.12
N THR A 75 -10.91 -12.94 5.01
CA THR A 75 -9.66 -12.17 5.01
C THR A 75 -9.87 -10.79 4.40
N ALA A 76 -9.31 -9.78 5.05
CA ALA A 76 -9.23 -8.41 4.55
C ALA A 76 -7.77 -8.01 4.33
N TYR A 77 -7.55 -7.07 3.41
CA TYR A 77 -6.27 -6.37 3.27
C TYR A 77 -6.38 -4.95 3.83
N VAL A 78 -5.27 -4.47 4.37
CA VAL A 78 -5.06 -3.14 4.92
C VAL A 78 -3.80 -2.59 4.27
N TYR A 79 -3.88 -1.42 3.65
CA TYR A 79 -2.76 -0.82 2.94
C TYR A 79 -2.13 0.27 3.80
N PHE A 80 -0.85 0.06 4.12
CA PHE A 80 0.01 1.11 4.64
C PHE A 80 1.06 1.45 3.60
N GLU A 81 1.33 2.74 3.48
CA GLU A 81 2.43 3.29 2.72
C GLU A 81 3.50 3.74 3.70
N VAL A 82 4.71 3.22 3.52
CA VAL A 82 5.87 3.47 4.37
C VAL A 82 6.96 4.12 3.52
N GLU A 83 7.32 5.34 3.82
CA GLU A 83 8.44 6.05 3.22
C GLU A 83 9.61 6.09 4.20
N ASN A 84 10.80 5.70 3.72
CA ASN A 84 12.03 5.76 4.49
C ASN A 84 12.72 7.12 4.28
N LEU A 85 12.71 7.93 5.33
CA LEU A 85 13.30 9.27 5.38
C LEU A 85 14.75 9.25 5.92
N SER A 86 15.19 8.12 6.47
CA SER A 86 16.54 7.91 6.99
C SER A 86 17.56 7.54 5.90
N ASP A 87 18.83 7.42 6.32
CA ASP A 87 19.95 6.98 5.49
C ASP A 87 20.29 5.48 5.61
N GLN A 88 19.51 4.72 6.39
CA GLN A 88 19.67 3.26 6.57
C GLN A 88 18.44 2.48 6.13
N ALA A 89 18.63 1.23 5.69
CA ALA A 89 17.53 0.34 5.37
C ALA A 89 16.94 -0.30 6.64
N TYR A 90 15.63 -0.48 6.68
CA TYR A 90 14.96 -1.21 7.75
C TYR A 90 13.73 -1.95 7.22
N THR A 91 13.27 -2.94 7.98
CA THR A 91 12.00 -3.63 7.74
C THR A 91 10.97 -3.10 8.72
N VAL A 92 9.73 -2.90 8.25
CA VAL A 92 8.61 -2.46 9.10
C VAL A 92 7.68 -3.62 9.37
N TYR A 93 7.35 -3.81 10.65
CA TYR A 93 6.42 -4.83 11.12
C TYR A 93 5.28 -4.20 11.91
N PRO A 94 4.01 -4.46 11.57
CA PRO A 94 2.91 -4.15 12.46
C PRO A 94 2.99 -5.04 13.69
N MET A 95 2.80 -4.44 14.87
CA MET A 95 2.87 -5.09 16.17
C MET A 95 1.62 -4.73 16.98
N ASN A 96 1.30 -5.60 17.96
CA ASN A 96 0.24 -5.34 18.93
C ASN A 96 -1.11 -4.95 18.29
N SER A 97 -1.45 -5.59 17.18
CA SER A 97 -2.62 -5.20 16.39
C SER A 97 -3.93 -5.76 16.97
N SER A 98 -5.00 -4.98 16.89
CA SER A 98 -6.37 -5.41 17.20
C SER A 98 -7.36 -4.86 16.20
N VAL A 99 -8.40 -5.64 15.91
CA VAL A 99 -9.58 -5.18 15.17
C VAL A 99 -10.74 -5.13 16.14
N ASN A 100 -11.41 -3.99 16.22
CA ASN A 100 -12.34 -3.66 17.30
C ASN A 100 -11.64 -3.96 18.65
N ASP A 101 -12.25 -4.75 19.53
CA ASP A 101 -11.66 -5.14 20.81
C ASP A 101 -10.90 -6.50 20.77
N THR A 102 -10.56 -7.01 19.59
CA THR A 102 -9.99 -8.36 19.43
C THR A 102 -8.58 -8.33 18.85
N VAL A 103 -7.62 -8.93 19.55
CA VAL A 103 -6.23 -9.05 19.09
C VAL A 103 -6.17 -9.89 17.81
N VAL A 104 -5.46 -9.37 16.81
CA VAL A 104 -5.24 -10.02 15.51
C VAL A 104 -3.76 -10.05 15.15
N LEU A 105 -3.41 -10.94 14.24
CA LEU A 105 -2.11 -10.90 13.57
C LEU A 105 -2.28 -10.28 12.19
N LEU A 106 -1.56 -9.19 11.94
CA LEU A 106 -1.36 -8.68 10.58
C LEU A 106 -0.22 -9.45 9.92
N THR A 107 -0.51 -10.06 8.78
CA THR A 107 0.46 -10.90 8.05
C THR A 107 0.73 -10.35 6.66
N SER A 108 1.93 -10.59 6.16
CA SER A 108 2.30 -10.30 4.78
C SER A 108 3.02 -11.51 4.19
N GLY A 109 2.98 -11.67 2.87
CA GLY A 109 3.60 -12.82 2.21
C GLY A 109 5.13 -12.82 2.35
N VAL A 110 5.76 -11.67 2.13
CA VAL A 110 7.20 -11.47 2.35
C VAL A 110 7.41 -10.05 2.90
N PRO A 111 7.98 -9.90 4.12
CA PRO A 111 8.37 -8.59 4.60
C PRO A 111 9.48 -8.04 3.72
N ALA A 112 9.31 -6.81 3.21
CA ALA A 112 10.33 -6.14 2.41
C ALA A 112 11.05 -5.08 3.24
N SER A 113 12.36 -4.98 3.08
CA SER A 113 13.13 -3.86 3.62
C SER A 113 12.90 -2.61 2.78
N VAL A 114 12.63 -1.49 3.43
CA VAL A 114 12.50 -0.17 2.82
C VAL A 114 13.88 0.48 2.82
N VAL A 115 14.48 0.65 1.65
CA VAL A 115 15.80 1.28 1.50
C VAL A 115 15.68 2.82 1.53
N PRO A 116 16.76 3.56 1.83
CA PRO A 116 16.75 5.01 1.97
C PRO A 116 16.07 5.76 0.81
N GLY A 117 15.20 6.72 1.14
CA GLY A 117 14.51 7.58 0.18
C GLY A 117 13.54 6.84 -0.74
N LYS A 118 13.09 5.64 -0.36
CA LYS A 118 12.08 4.87 -1.10
C LYS A 118 10.81 4.71 -0.30
N THR A 119 9.72 4.58 -1.05
CA THR A 119 8.40 4.27 -0.53
C THR A 119 8.07 2.81 -0.81
N TYR A 120 7.48 2.16 0.18
CA TYR A 120 6.95 0.82 0.14
C TYR A 120 5.46 0.86 0.44
N THR A 121 4.65 0.39 -0.52
CA THR A 121 3.21 0.25 -0.34
C THR A 121 2.87 -1.22 -0.48
N TYR A 122 2.41 -1.85 0.61
CA TYR A 122 2.14 -3.28 0.61
C TYR A 122 0.94 -3.65 1.47
N PRO A 123 0.09 -4.58 0.99
CA PRO A 123 -1.06 -5.01 1.76
C PRO A 123 -0.63 -5.90 2.93
N TRP A 124 -1.13 -5.57 4.11
CA TRP A 124 -1.16 -6.47 5.25
C TRP A 124 -2.51 -7.16 5.31
N SER A 125 -2.53 -8.45 5.60
CA SER A 125 -3.73 -9.27 5.65
C SER A 125 -4.14 -9.56 7.07
N VAL A 126 -5.43 -9.44 7.35
CA VAL A 126 -6.06 -9.83 8.61
C VAL A 126 -7.08 -10.94 8.35
N TYR A 127 -6.97 -12.06 9.07
CA TYR A 127 -7.96 -13.14 9.04
C TYR A 127 -9.01 -12.92 10.13
N TYR A 128 -10.02 -12.10 9.82
CA TYR A 128 -11.01 -11.63 10.78
C TYR A 128 -12.03 -12.72 11.19
N GLN A 129 -12.33 -13.67 10.29
CA GLN A 129 -13.18 -14.82 10.64
C GLN A 129 -12.51 -15.76 11.65
N GLY A 130 -11.17 -15.83 11.64
CA GLY A 130 -10.41 -16.61 12.62
C GLY A 130 -10.58 -16.11 14.06
N VAL A 131 -11.00 -14.87 14.22
CA VAL A 131 -11.23 -14.24 15.52
C VAL A 131 -12.72 -13.98 15.81
N GLY A 132 -13.61 -14.57 15.01
CA GLY A 132 -15.05 -14.59 15.27
C GLY A 132 -15.87 -13.48 14.60
N ILE A 133 -15.24 -12.56 13.87
CA ILE A 133 -15.93 -11.52 13.10
C ILE A 133 -16.44 -12.15 11.79
N GLN A 134 -17.73 -12.02 11.47
CA GLN A 134 -18.34 -12.79 10.38
C GLN A 134 -18.21 -12.11 9.03
N GLU A 135 -18.46 -10.79 9.00
CA GLU A 135 -18.54 -10.01 7.77
C GLU A 135 -17.51 -8.87 7.77
N TYR A 136 -17.07 -8.46 6.58
CA TYR A 136 -16.15 -7.32 6.44
C TYR A 136 -16.77 -6.01 6.96
N ALA A 137 -18.09 -5.85 6.82
CA ALA A 137 -18.81 -4.67 7.30
C ALA A 137 -18.78 -4.53 8.84
N ASP A 138 -18.46 -5.60 9.57
CA ASP A 138 -18.34 -5.60 11.03
C ASP A 138 -16.93 -5.19 11.50
N LEU A 139 -16.00 -4.94 10.57
CA LEU A 139 -14.69 -4.40 10.88
C LEU A 139 -14.83 -2.88 11.00
N GLU A 140 -14.73 -2.35 12.21
CA GLU A 140 -14.91 -0.92 12.50
C GLU A 140 -13.56 -0.23 12.52
N SER A 141 -12.68 -0.66 13.42
CA SER A 141 -11.37 -0.05 13.65
C SER A 141 -10.24 -1.08 13.65
N LEU A 142 -9.07 -0.64 13.19
CA LEU A 142 -7.79 -1.32 13.37
C LEU A 142 -6.91 -0.45 14.25
N GLU A 143 -6.43 -1.02 15.34
CA GLU A 143 -5.34 -0.45 16.13
C GLU A 143 -4.05 -1.23 15.85
N THR A 144 -2.92 -0.53 15.71
CA THR A 144 -1.62 -1.16 15.52
C THR A 144 -0.46 -0.24 15.89
N GLU A 145 0.64 -0.83 16.31
CA GLU A 145 1.96 -0.19 16.35
C GLU A 145 2.77 -0.63 15.13
N PHE A 146 3.83 0.10 14.80
CA PHE A 146 4.84 -0.34 13.83
C PHE A 146 6.21 -0.36 14.47
N GLN A 147 6.91 -1.48 14.31
CA GLN A 147 8.30 -1.63 14.71
C GLN A 147 9.21 -1.54 13.47
N LEU A 148 10.18 -0.64 13.53
CA LEU A 148 11.24 -0.50 12.53
C LEU A 148 12.45 -1.31 13.00
N MET A 149 12.85 -2.29 12.20
CA MET A 149 13.92 -3.23 12.53
C MET A 149 15.06 -3.12 11.52
N ALA A 150 16.28 -2.93 12.00
CA ALA A 150 17.49 -2.95 11.20
C ALA A 150 17.78 -4.36 10.66
N GLU A 151 18.69 -4.46 9.69
CA GLU A 151 19.08 -5.73 9.07
C GLU A 151 19.69 -6.74 10.06
N ASP A 152 20.35 -6.25 11.12
CA ASP A 152 20.92 -7.08 12.18
C ASP A 152 19.91 -7.53 13.24
N GLY A 153 18.64 -7.14 13.09
CA GLY A 153 17.55 -7.43 14.02
C GLY A 153 17.40 -6.44 15.17
N ALA A 154 18.22 -5.38 15.23
CA ALA A 154 18.03 -4.33 16.22
C ALA A 154 16.73 -3.55 15.96
N VAL A 155 15.96 -3.30 17.01
CA VAL A 155 14.82 -2.38 16.93
C VAL A 155 15.35 -0.96 16.90
N LEU A 156 15.09 -0.25 15.80
CA LEU A 156 15.44 1.15 15.63
C LEU A 156 14.42 2.04 16.34
N GLU A 157 13.14 1.75 16.12
CA GLU A 157 12.04 2.54 16.64
C GLU A 157 10.76 1.70 16.75
N THR A 158 9.87 2.11 17.64
CA THR A 158 8.47 1.66 17.65
C THR A 158 7.58 2.90 17.68
N VAL A 159 6.68 3.00 16.70
CA VAL A 159 5.76 4.13 16.53
C VAL A 159 4.32 3.66 16.70
N GLY A 160 3.49 4.49 17.33
CA GLY A 160 2.09 4.19 17.66
C GLY A 160 1.81 4.15 19.16
N PRO A 161 0.66 3.58 19.59
CA PRO A 161 -0.35 2.94 18.74
C PRO A 161 -1.10 3.96 17.85
N PHE A 162 -1.56 3.49 16.70
CA PHE A 162 -2.42 4.23 15.78
C PHE A 162 -3.75 3.51 15.61
N ALA A 163 -4.83 4.28 15.51
CA ALA A 163 -6.16 3.77 15.19
C ALA A 163 -6.60 4.30 13.82
N VAL A 164 -7.11 3.42 12.97
CA VAL A 164 -7.69 3.75 11.66
C VAL A 164 -9.01 3.02 11.49
N GLU A 165 -9.94 3.62 10.75
CA GLU A 165 -11.22 3.00 10.42
C GLU A 165 -11.08 2.16 9.15
N PHE A 166 -11.71 0.98 9.13
CA PHE A 166 -11.78 0.19 7.89
C PHE A 166 -12.59 0.93 6.84
N THR A 167 -12.08 0.95 5.61
CA THR A 167 -12.80 1.51 4.46
C THR A 167 -14.05 0.70 4.18
N GLN A 168 -15.21 1.30 4.42
CA GLN A 168 -16.51 0.68 4.18
C GLN A 168 -16.82 0.68 2.67
N GLN A 169 -17.26 -0.48 2.16
CA GLN A 169 -17.68 -0.61 0.76
C GLN A 169 -19.16 -0.23 0.67
N GLN A 170 -19.50 0.68 -0.25
CA GLN A 170 -20.89 1.08 -0.52
C GLN A 170 -21.63 0.04 -1.36
#